data_AF-K9U4M5-F1
#
_entry.id   AF-K9U4M5-F1
#
_cell.length_a   1.000
_cell.length_b   1.000
_cell.length_c   1.000
_cell.angle_alpha   90.00
_cell.angle_beta   90.00
_cell.angle_gamma   90.00
#
_symmetry.space_group_name_H-M   'P 1'
#
loop_
_entity.id
_entity.type
_entity.pdbx_description
1 polymer ?
#
loop_
_entity_poly.entity_id
_entity_poly.type
_entity_poly.pdbx_seq_one_letter_code
_entity_poly.pdbx_strand_id
1 'polypeptide(L)'
;MDEAIKKVAALGLPGVVLVITMAATGLTGAAAITAALAFLGGPAGMLGGIAVLGLTGLITDALAKVGLEDFLTAVYCERRNLEPHGKLLNEIDSMSLFDGDLKDRLKLAVTDGCGCKTVVDVYLTDVTKEAIAILENVPGITPAHHRDFKSSNPIARLRDGTAVRTWKNPLGVDHVFLADRNDRMVYGGYVGWIHSEGLSQAIDRIRKDLT
;
A
#
# COMPACT_ATOMS: atom_id res chain seq x y z
N MET A 1 -14.20 -12.50 2.86
CA MET A 1 -14.16 -11.24 2.10
C MET A 1 -14.94 -10.21 2.89
N ASP A 2 -14.33 -9.08 3.21
CA ASP A 2 -15.01 -7.97 3.88
C ASP A 2 -16.23 -7.52 3.08
N GLU A 3 -17.35 -7.38 3.77
CA GLU A 3 -18.61 -6.90 3.20
C GLU A 3 -18.46 -5.49 2.62
N ALA A 4 -17.59 -4.67 3.22
CA ALA A 4 -17.22 -3.35 2.72
C ALA A 4 -16.62 -3.42 1.31
N ILE A 5 -15.70 -4.36 1.08
CA ILE A 5 -14.99 -4.51 -0.21
C ILE A 5 -15.97 -4.88 -1.31
N LYS A 6 -16.86 -5.85 -1.06
CA LYS A 6 -17.87 -6.27 -2.03
C LYS A 6 -18.83 -5.16 -2.39
N LYS A 7 -19.32 -4.42 -1.39
CA LYS A 7 -20.27 -3.32 -1.62
C LYS A 7 -19.63 -2.15 -2.36
N VAL A 8 -18.39 -1.80 -2.03
CA VAL A 8 -17.65 -0.75 -2.75
C VAL A 8 -17.32 -1.19 -4.18
N ALA A 9 -16.91 -2.45 -4.38
CA ALA A 9 -16.63 -2.99 -5.70
C ALA A 9 -17.90 -3.02 -6.58
N ALA A 10 -19.06 -3.37 -6.01
CA ALA A 10 -20.34 -3.34 -6.71
C ALA A 10 -20.78 -1.93 -7.14
N LEU A 11 -20.31 -0.88 -6.44
CA LEU A 11 -20.54 0.52 -6.82
C LEU A 11 -19.61 1.00 -7.93
N GLY A 12 -18.50 0.29 -8.21
CA GLY A 12 -17.52 0.66 -9.22
C GLY A 12 -16.72 1.92 -8.87
N LEU A 13 -16.37 2.71 -9.90
CA LEU A 13 -15.61 3.95 -9.76
C LEU A 13 -16.21 4.94 -8.73
N PRO A 14 -17.54 5.18 -8.68
CA PRO A 14 -18.16 5.99 -7.63
C PRO A 14 -17.83 5.52 -6.20
N GLY A 15 -17.73 4.21 -5.97
CA GLY A 15 -17.35 3.65 -4.67
C GLY A 15 -15.88 3.92 -4.32
N VAL A 16 -14.98 3.80 -5.31
CA VAL A 16 -13.56 4.12 -5.14
C VAL A 16 -13.35 5.59 -4.80
N VAL A 17 -14.03 6.50 -5.51
CA VAL A 17 -13.97 7.94 -5.25
C VAL A 17 -14.48 8.28 -3.85
N LEU A 18 -15.55 7.63 -3.39
CA LEU A 18 -16.05 7.80 -2.02
C LEU A 18 -14.98 7.42 -0.98
N VAL A 19 -14.30 6.29 -1.16
CA VAL A 19 -13.27 5.82 -0.22
C VAL A 19 -12.08 6.79 -0.17
N ILE A 20 -11.61 7.25 -1.33
CA ILE A 20 -10.48 8.20 -1.42
C ILE A 20 -10.85 9.53 -0.77
N THR A 21 -12.03 10.06 -1.06
CA THR A 21 -12.48 11.32 -0.48
C THR A 21 -12.62 11.20 1.04
N MET A 22 -13.13 10.08 1.55
CA MET A 22 -13.16 9.81 3.00
C MET A 22 -11.77 9.76 3.62
N ALA A 23 -10.81 9.09 2.98
CA ALA A 23 -9.45 8.98 3.48
C ALA A 23 -8.69 10.31 3.43
N ALA A 24 -8.87 11.10 2.38
CA ALA A 24 -8.25 12.42 2.23
C ALA A 24 -8.83 13.46 3.21
N THR A 25 -10.11 13.33 3.56
CA THR A 25 -10.82 14.30 4.43
C THR A 25 -10.79 13.93 5.91
N GLY A 26 -10.24 12.78 6.30
CA GLY A 26 -10.06 12.42 7.71
C GLY A 26 -11.36 12.09 8.48
N LEU A 27 -12.46 11.82 7.75
CA LEU A 27 -13.80 11.48 8.23
C LEU A 27 -14.61 12.63 8.90
N THR A 28 -15.93 12.63 8.66
CA THR A 28 -17.00 13.50 9.22
C THR A 28 -17.28 14.86 8.57
N GLY A 29 -17.17 14.99 7.25
CA GLY A 29 -17.74 16.14 6.53
C GLY A 29 -19.09 15.81 5.93
N ALA A 30 -20.20 16.27 6.52
CA ALA A 30 -21.53 16.19 5.88
C ALA A 30 -21.50 16.71 4.44
N ALA A 31 -20.68 17.72 4.14
CA ALA A 31 -20.52 18.30 2.81
C ALA A 31 -19.95 17.33 1.74
N ALA A 32 -18.98 16.47 2.08
CA ALA A 32 -18.40 15.53 1.11
C ALA A 32 -19.37 14.39 0.76
N ILE A 33 -20.10 13.89 1.78
CA ILE A 33 -21.21 12.94 1.60
C ILE A 33 -22.32 13.59 0.76
N THR A 34 -22.63 14.87 1.00
CA THR A 34 -23.64 15.62 0.23
C THR A 34 -23.21 15.84 -1.22
N ALA A 35 -21.93 16.12 -1.49
CA ALA A 35 -21.43 16.30 -2.85
C ALA A 35 -21.40 14.97 -3.64
N ALA A 36 -20.98 13.87 -2.99
CA ALA A 36 -21.06 12.53 -3.58
C ALA A 36 -22.52 12.10 -3.82
N LEU A 37 -23.42 12.40 -2.89
CA LEU A 37 -24.86 12.17 -3.01
C LEU A 37 -25.51 13.04 -4.09
N ALA A 38 -25.07 14.29 -4.26
CA ALA A 38 -25.56 15.18 -5.30
C ALA A 38 -25.11 14.73 -6.70
N PHE A 39 -23.90 14.19 -6.82
CA PHE A 39 -23.41 13.59 -8.06
C PHE A 39 -24.15 12.28 -8.42
N LEU A 40 -24.65 11.55 -7.41
CA LEU A 40 -25.48 10.33 -7.55
C LEU A 40 -26.99 10.60 -7.45
N GLY A 41 -27.39 11.87 -7.29
CA GLY A 41 -28.68 12.29 -6.75
C GLY A 41 -29.70 12.64 -7.82
N GLY A 42 -30.27 11.61 -8.45
CA GLY A 42 -31.64 11.71 -8.96
C GLY A 42 -32.67 11.73 -7.81
N PRO A 43 -33.99 11.71 -8.10
CA PRO A 43 -35.08 11.75 -7.11
C PRO A 43 -35.05 10.66 -6.00
N ALA A 44 -34.12 9.70 -6.06
CA ALA A 44 -33.86 8.67 -5.06
C ALA A 44 -32.90 9.09 -3.93
N GLY A 45 -32.51 10.37 -3.85
CA GLY A 45 -31.44 10.88 -2.97
C GLY A 45 -31.55 10.53 -1.48
N MET A 46 -32.76 10.36 -0.94
CA MET A 46 -32.95 9.96 0.46
C MET A 46 -32.58 8.48 0.71
N LEU A 47 -32.94 7.59 -0.23
CA LEU A 47 -32.58 6.16 -0.15
C LEU A 47 -31.09 5.95 -0.42
N GLY A 48 -30.54 6.70 -1.38
CA GLY A 48 -29.09 6.75 -1.62
C GLY A 48 -28.32 7.21 -0.39
N GLY A 49 -28.83 8.22 0.31
CA GLY A 49 -28.25 8.73 1.57
C GLY A 49 -28.12 7.66 2.65
N ILE A 50 -29.19 6.90 2.89
CA ILE A 50 -29.19 5.81 3.89
C ILE A 50 -28.20 4.71 3.51
N ALA A 51 -28.15 4.33 2.23
CA ALA A 51 -27.22 3.30 1.74
C ALA A 51 -25.76 3.74 1.91
N VAL A 52 -25.44 5.00 1.59
CA VAL A 52 -24.11 5.57 1.75
C VAL A 52 -23.73 5.65 3.22
N LEU A 53 -24.62 6.09 4.11
CA LEU A 53 -24.36 6.12 5.55
C LEU A 53 -24.01 4.72 6.10
N GLY A 54 -24.74 3.69 5.68
CA GLY A 54 -24.44 2.30 6.04
C GLY A 54 -23.06 1.84 5.53
N LEU A 55 -22.67 2.21 4.30
CA LEU A 55 -21.34 1.89 3.76
C LEU A 55 -20.24 2.65 4.47
N THR A 56 -20.42 3.94 4.76
CA THR A 56 -19.37 4.78 5.35
C THR A 56 -18.86 4.21 6.68
N GLY A 57 -19.74 3.68 7.52
CA GLY A 57 -19.33 3.00 8.76
C GLY A 57 -18.45 1.77 8.50
N LEU A 58 -18.84 0.93 7.54
CA LEU A 58 -18.08 -0.27 7.16
C LEU A 58 -16.73 0.06 6.51
N ILE A 59 -16.69 1.08 5.65
CA ILE A 59 -15.47 1.57 5.01
C ILE A 59 -14.53 2.12 6.08
N THR A 60 -15.03 2.88 7.05
CA THR A 60 -14.21 3.48 8.11
C THR A 60 -13.53 2.41 8.95
N ASP A 61 -14.27 1.39 9.38
CA ASP A 61 -13.73 0.28 10.17
C ASP A 61 -12.68 -0.51 9.36
N ALA A 62 -12.93 -0.74 8.07
CA ALA A 62 -11.98 -1.42 7.19
C ALA A 62 -10.72 -0.59 6.93
N LEU A 63 -10.85 0.72 6.68
CA LEU A 63 -9.73 1.64 6.50
C LEU A 63 -8.88 1.74 7.77
N ALA A 64 -9.50 1.73 8.97
CA ALA A 64 -8.78 1.74 10.23
C ALA A 64 -7.98 0.45 10.49
N LYS A 65 -8.45 -0.70 9.97
CA LYS A 65 -7.80 -2.01 10.15
C LYS A 65 -6.69 -2.30 9.15
N VAL A 66 -6.91 -1.98 7.87
CA VAL A 66 -6.04 -2.44 6.76
C VAL A 66 -5.35 -1.27 6.04
N GLY A 67 -5.76 -0.02 6.30
CA GLY A 67 -5.25 1.14 5.58
C GLY A 67 -5.86 1.33 4.19
N LEU A 68 -5.65 2.51 3.60
CA LEU A 68 -6.26 2.90 2.32
C LEU A 68 -5.77 2.05 1.13
N GLU A 69 -4.47 1.80 1.06
CA GLU A 69 -3.83 1.14 -0.09
C GLU A 69 -4.28 -0.31 -0.24
N ASP A 70 -4.25 -1.08 0.84
CA ASP A 70 -4.65 -2.49 0.84
C ASP A 70 -6.17 -2.64 0.65
N PHE A 71 -6.96 -1.72 1.22
CA PHE A 71 -8.40 -1.67 0.99
C PHE A 71 -8.74 -1.40 -0.48
N LEU A 72 -8.12 -0.38 -1.11
CA LEU A 72 -8.33 -0.08 -2.53
C LEU A 72 -7.88 -1.23 -3.42
N THR A 73 -6.74 -1.85 -3.09
CA THR A 73 -6.23 -3.01 -3.82
C THR A 73 -7.26 -4.14 -3.81
N ALA A 74 -7.81 -4.46 -2.64
CA ALA A 74 -8.81 -5.51 -2.51
C ALA A 74 -10.15 -5.17 -3.22
N VAL A 75 -10.52 -3.89 -3.31
CA VAL A 75 -11.70 -3.43 -4.08
C VAL A 75 -11.48 -3.61 -5.58
N TYR A 76 -10.36 -3.14 -6.13
CA TYR A 76 -10.03 -3.31 -7.56
C TYR A 76 -9.92 -4.79 -7.93
N CYS A 77 -9.51 -5.59 -6.95
CA CYS A 77 -9.46 -7.02 -7.06
C CYS A 77 -10.82 -7.70 -7.22
N GLU A 78 -11.79 -7.29 -6.41
CA GLU A 78 -13.16 -7.77 -6.56
C GLU A 78 -13.77 -7.25 -7.88
N ARG A 79 -13.49 -5.99 -8.26
CA ARG A 79 -13.95 -5.41 -9.53
C ARG A 79 -13.40 -6.12 -10.76
N ARG A 80 -12.22 -6.74 -10.69
CA ARG A 80 -11.66 -7.57 -11.77
C ARG A 80 -12.60 -8.71 -12.18
N ASN A 81 -13.36 -9.26 -11.24
CA ASN A 81 -14.31 -10.34 -11.52
C ASN A 81 -15.62 -9.83 -12.13
N LEU A 82 -15.89 -8.52 -12.02
CA LEU A 82 -17.13 -7.87 -12.47
C LEU A 82 -16.94 -7.07 -13.76
N GLU A 83 -15.73 -6.58 -14.03
CA GLU A 83 -15.41 -5.66 -15.12
C GLU A 83 -14.17 -6.11 -15.91
N PRO A 84 -14.09 -5.81 -17.22
CA PRO A 84 -12.95 -6.22 -18.04
C PRO A 84 -11.68 -5.44 -17.68
N HIS A 85 -10.53 -6.15 -17.69
CA HIS A 85 -9.24 -5.60 -17.24
C HIS A 85 -8.83 -4.30 -17.97
N GLY A 86 -9.07 -4.20 -19.28
CA GLY A 86 -8.73 -3.00 -20.06
C GLY A 86 -9.48 -1.74 -19.62
N LYS A 87 -10.71 -1.88 -19.11
CA LYS A 87 -11.50 -0.77 -18.58
C LYS A 87 -10.93 -0.27 -17.25
N LEU A 88 -10.59 -1.19 -16.35
CA LEU A 88 -10.00 -0.90 -15.04
C LEU A 88 -8.62 -0.23 -15.19
N LEU A 89 -7.79 -0.69 -16.13
CA LEU A 89 -6.48 -0.09 -16.39
C LEU A 89 -6.58 1.35 -16.91
N ASN A 90 -7.48 1.61 -17.85
CA ASN A 90 -7.74 2.98 -18.34
C ASN A 90 -8.26 3.89 -17.24
N GLU A 91 -9.12 3.37 -16.36
CA GLU A 91 -9.65 4.10 -15.21
C GLU A 91 -8.53 4.54 -14.26
N ILE A 92 -7.68 3.60 -13.83
CA ILE A 92 -6.54 3.86 -12.93
C ILE A 92 -5.58 4.88 -13.56
N ASP A 93 -5.35 4.79 -14.87
CA ASP A 93 -4.47 5.73 -15.58
C ASP A 93 -5.03 7.16 -15.58
N SER A 94 -6.34 7.28 -15.86
CA SER A 94 -7.06 8.56 -15.93
C SER A 94 -7.22 9.28 -14.59
N MET A 95 -7.12 8.58 -13.48
CA MET A 95 -7.26 9.17 -12.14
C MET A 95 -6.00 9.91 -11.73
N SER A 96 -6.01 11.24 -11.76
CA SER A 96 -4.88 12.07 -11.31
C SER A 96 -4.69 12.16 -9.79
N LEU A 97 -5.62 11.57 -9.01
CA LEU A 97 -5.64 11.66 -7.55
C LEU A 97 -4.74 10.63 -6.84
N PHE A 98 -4.21 9.65 -7.58
CA PHE A 98 -3.31 8.63 -7.03
C PHE A 98 -1.85 8.99 -7.27
N ASP A 99 -1.02 8.76 -6.25
CA ASP A 99 0.43 8.76 -6.40
C ASP A 99 0.87 7.66 -7.40
N GLY A 100 1.98 7.89 -8.10
CA GLY A 100 2.49 6.96 -9.13
C GLY A 100 2.69 5.54 -8.61
N ASP A 101 3.18 5.40 -7.37
CA ASP A 101 3.38 4.09 -6.72
C ASP A 101 2.06 3.33 -6.49
N LEU A 102 1.01 4.03 -6.03
CA LEU A 102 -0.31 3.44 -5.83
C LEU A 102 -0.95 3.03 -7.15
N LYS A 103 -0.78 3.82 -8.21
CA LYS A 103 -1.26 3.45 -9.55
C LYS A 103 -0.62 2.16 -10.04
N ASP A 104 0.69 2.03 -9.89
CA ASP A 104 1.42 0.84 -10.33
C ASP A 104 0.98 -0.39 -9.54
N ARG A 105 0.78 -0.27 -8.22
CA ARG A 105 0.22 -1.34 -7.37
C ARG A 105 -1.19 -1.77 -7.80
N LEU A 106 -2.08 -0.82 -8.10
CA LEU A 106 -3.43 -1.13 -8.57
C LEU A 106 -3.41 -1.79 -9.96
N LYS A 107 -2.56 -1.31 -10.88
CA LYS A 107 -2.38 -1.94 -12.21
C LYS A 107 -1.90 -3.38 -12.09
N LEU A 108 -0.96 -3.65 -11.17
CA LEU A 108 -0.47 -4.99 -10.87
C LEU A 108 -1.58 -5.89 -10.34
N ALA A 109 -2.40 -5.42 -9.39
CA ALA A 109 -3.53 -6.21 -8.86
C ALA A 109 -4.54 -6.59 -9.95
N VAL A 110 -4.82 -5.68 -10.87
CA VAL A 110 -5.75 -5.92 -12.00
C VAL A 110 -5.16 -6.88 -13.04
N THR A 111 -3.85 -6.86 -13.27
CA THR A 111 -3.17 -7.71 -14.26
C THR A 111 -2.81 -9.10 -13.70
N ASP A 112 -2.14 -9.15 -12.55
CA ASP A 112 -1.50 -10.37 -12.02
C ASP A 112 -2.45 -11.24 -11.19
N GLY A 113 -3.41 -10.66 -10.48
CA GLY A 113 -4.37 -11.44 -9.68
C GLY A 113 -4.51 -10.93 -8.27
N CYS A 114 -5.62 -11.32 -7.67
CA CYS A 114 -6.04 -10.84 -6.36
C CYS A 114 -5.83 -11.88 -5.29
N GLY A 115 -4.59 -12.30 -5.18
CA GLY A 115 -4.03 -12.83 -3.95
C GLY A 115 -3.47 -11.65 -3.14
N CYS A 116 -4.32 -10.86 -2.51
CA CYS A 116 -3.88 -9.77 -1.63
C CYS A 116 -4.01 -10.16 -0.16
N LYS A 117 -3.30 -11.24 0.18
CA LYS A 117 -2.37 -11.22 1.31
C LYS A 117 -0.92 -11.33 0.82
N THR A 118 -0.73 -11.30 -0.50
CA THR A 118 0.37 -12.02 -1.15
C THR A 118 1.06 -11.20 -2.24
N VAL A 119 0.72 -9.94 -2.54
CA VAL A 119 1.49 -9.21 -3.59
C VAL A 119 2.86 -8.74 -3.09
N VAL A 120 3.02 -8.45 -1.79
CA VAL A 120 4.38 -8.32 -1.22
C VAL A 120 4.99 -9.71 -1.02
N ASP A 121 4.20 -10.71 -0.59
CA ASP A 121 4.66 -12.06 -0.20
C ASP A 121 4.96 -13.04 -1.38
N VAL A 122 4.47 -12.76 -2.59
CA VAL A 122 4.66 -13.58 -3.82
C VAL A 122 5.88 -13.14 -4.61
N TYR A 123 6.34 -11.90 -4.43
CA TYR A 123 7.64 -11.43 -4.95
C TYR A 123 8.75 -11.45 -3.90
N LEU A 124 8.40 -11.54 -2.61
CA LEU A 124 9.34 -11.88 -1.55
C LEU A 124 9.77 -13.33 -1.73
N THR A 125 11.01 -13.52 -2.18
CA THR A 125 11.59 -14.86 -2.14
C THR A 125 11.86 -15.26 -0.69
N ASP A 126 12.05 -16.54 -0.42
CA ASP A 126 12.42 -17.01 0.93
C ASP A 126 13.67 -16.26 1.46
N VAL A 127 14.59 -15.89 0.56
CA VAL A 127 15.78 -15.08 0.86
C VAL A 127 15.39 -13.68 1.34
N THR A 128 14.42 -13.03 0.68
CA THR A 128 13.98 -11.69 1.09
C THR A 128 13.23 -11.72 2.42
N LYS A 129 12.41 -12.76 2.67
CA LYS A 129 11.69 -12.92 3.94
C LYS A 129 12.66 -13.12 5.10
N GLU A 130 13.72 -13.93 4.88
CA GLU A 130 14.77 -14.13 5.86
C GLU A 130 15.52 -12.82 6.15
N ALA A 131 15.82 -12.03 5.12
CA ALA A 131 16.43 -10.71 5.30
C ALA A 131 15.53 -9.77 6.12
N ILE A 132 14.22 -9.74 5.86
CA ILE A 132 13.26 -8.95 6.66
C ILE A 132 13.25 -9.42 8.11
N ALA A 133 13.18 -10.73 8.35
CA ALA A 133 13.17 -11.29 9.70
C ALA A 133 14.46 -10.94 10.47
N ILE A 134 15.61 -10.91 9.81
CA ILE A 134 16.86 -10.47 10.43
C ILE A 134 16.81 -8.98 10.81
N LEU A 135 16.25 -8.13 9.94
CA LEU A 135 16.13 -6.69 10.21
C LEU A 135 15.11 -6.39 11.32
N GLU A 136 13.94 -7.02 11.30
CA GLU A 136 12.90 -6.82 12.33
C GLU A 136 13.32 -7.24 13.74
N ASN A 137 14.28 -8.16 13.84
CA ASN A 137 14.87 -8.56 15.12
C ASN A 137 15.87 -7.54 15.68
N VAL A 138 16.24 -6.49 14.94
CA VAL A 138 17.15 -5.44 15.43
C VAL A 138 16.43 -4.59 16.47
N PRO A 139 16.96 -4.48 17.70
CA PRO A 139 16.37 -3.64 18.74
C PRO A 139 16.24 -2.18 18.29
N GLY A 140 15.05 -1.60 18.48
CA GLY A 140 14.78 -0.21 18.14
C GLY A 140 14.60 0.07 16.65
N ILE A 141 14.41 -0.96 15.82
CA ILE A 141 14.04 -0.76 14.42
C ILE A 141 12.62 -0.18 14.31
N THR A 142 12.51 0.90 13.58
CA THR A 142 11.24 1.60 13.32
C THR A 142 10.97 1.60 11.82
N PRO A 143 9.73 1.38 11.36
CA PRO A 143 9.39 1.41 9.95
C PRO A 143 9.77 2.75 9.29
N ALA A 144 10.47 2.69 8.16
CA ALA A 144 10.87 3.87 7.38
C ALA A 144 9.84 4.19 6.30
N HIS A 145 9.73 5.47 5.95
CA HIS A 145 8.80 5.91 4.92
C HIS A 145 9.37 5.69 3.51
N HIS A 146 8.52 5.37 2.54
CA HIS A 146 8.92 5.16 1.15
C HIS A 146 9.63 6.38 0.51
N ARG A 147 9.42 7.58 1.03
CA ARG A 147 10.08 8.80 0.52
C ARG A 147 11.60 8.75 0.70
N ASP A 148 12.05 8.09 1.76
CA ASP A 148 13.45 8.01 2.16
C ASP A 148 14.20 6.98 1.31
N PHE A 149 13.47 6.06 0.68
CA PHE A 149 13.98 5.07 -0.26
C PHE A 149 14.73 5.70 -1.44
N LYS A 150 14.23 6.82 -1.98
CA LYS A 150 14.85 7.53 -3.10
C LYS A 150 16.25 8.05 -2.80
N SER A 151 16.54 8.30 -1.52
CA SER A 151 17.84 8.77 -1.05
C SER A 151 18.80 7.63 -0.73
N SER A 152 18.32 6.39 -0.72
CA SER A 152 19.12 5.21 -0.40
C SER A 152 19.97 4.74 -1.56
N ASN A 153 21.15 4.22 -1.26
CA ASN A 153 22.07 3.66 -2.25
C ASN A 153 22.20 2.15 -2.06
N PRO A 154 22.22 1.35 -3.13
CA PRO A 154 22.39 -0.09 -3.03
C PRO A 154 23.83 -0.42 -2.61
N ILE A 155 23.96 -1.26 -1.59
CA ILE A 155 25.26 -1.71 -1.06
C ILE A 155 25.55 -3.18 -1.37
N ALA A 156 24.51 -3.99 -1.57
CA ALA A 156 24.62 -5.41 -1.90
C ALA A 156 23.37 -5.87 -2.67
N ARG A 157 23.50 -6.99 -3.39
CA ARG A 157 22.36 -7.71 -3.98
C ARG A 157 22.35 -9.13 -3.44
N LEU A 158 21.19 -9.56 -3.00
CA LEU A 158 20.91 -10.90 -2.50
C LEU A 158 20.81 -11.89 -3.68
N ARG A 159 20.86 -13.19 -3.38
CA ARG A 159 20.79 -14.28 -4.39
C ARG A 159 19.54 -14.25 -5.25
N ASP A 160 18.46 -13.73 -4.69
CA ASP A 160 17.18 -13.56 -5.35
C ASP A 160 17.09 -12.29 -6.21
N GLY A 161 18.16 -11.48 -6.27
CA GLY A 161 18.20 -10.22 -6.99
C GLY A 161 17.69 -9.01 -6.20
N THR A 162 17.25 -9.19 -4.96
CA THR A 162 16.84 -8.10 -4.07
C THR A 162 18.05 -7.25 -3.70
N ALA A 163 17.96 -5.93 -3.87
CA ALA A 163 19.02 -5.01 -3.47
C ALA A 163 18.84 -4.57 -2.01
N VAL A 164 19.89 -4.74 -1.21
CA VAL A 164 20.00 -4.12 0.12
C VAL A 164 20.52 -2.71 -0.08
N ARG A 165 19.76 -1.72 0.39
CA ARG A 165 20.09 -0.30 0.27
C ARG A 165 20.22 0.32 1.64
N THR A 166 21.11 1.28 1.77
CA THR A 166 21.30 2.03 3.01
C THR A 166 21.28 3.52 2.75
N TRP A 167 20.82 4.27 3.74
CA TRP A 167 20.85 5.71 3.73
C TRP A 167 21.18 6.24 5.12
N LYS A 168 22.00 7.28 5.19
CA LYS A 168 22.21 8.06 6.40
C LYS A 168 21.57 9.42 6.18
N ASN A 169 20.54 9.73 6.96
CA ASN A 169 19.87 11.02 6.82
C ASN A 169 20.80 12.18 7.27
N PRO A 170 20.45 13.45 7.01
CA PRO A 170 21.26 14.59 7.43
C PRO A 170 21.48 14.69 8.95
N LEU A 171 20.66 14.02 9.75
CA LEU A 171 20.78 13.93 11.21
C LEU A 171 21.65 12.73 11.64
N GLY A 172 22.28 12.00 10.72
CA GLY A 172 23.17 10.89 11.02
C GLY A 172 22.47 9.59 11.44
N VAL A 173 21.17 9.46 11.23
CA VAL A 173 20.37 8.27 11.56
C VAL A 173 20.46 7.25 10.43
N ASP A 174 20.78 6.01 10.77
CA ASP A 174 20.94 4.92 9.81
C ASP A 174 19.60 4.33 9.40
N HIS A 175 19.40 4.23 8.09
CA HIS A 175 18.25 3.63 7.43
C HIS A 175 18.70 2.47 6.56
N VAL A 176 17.87 1.43 6.51
CA VAL A 176 18.01 0.27 5.65
C VAL A 176 16.74 0.09 4.84
N PHE A 177 16.91 -0.32 3.59
CA PHE A 177 15.81 -0.67 2.70
C PHE A 177 16.13 -1.94 1.93
N LEU A 178 15.11 -2.69 1.57
CA LEU A 178 15.20 -3.80 0.61
C LEU A 178 14.40 -3.43 -0.63
N ALA A 179 14.99 -3.64 -1.81
CA ALA A 179 14.35 -3.38 -3.09
C ALA A 179 14.29 -4.65 -3.95
N ASP A 180 13.19 -4.89 -4.66
CA ASP A 180 13.04 -6.01 -5.60
C ASP A 180 13.94 -5.78 -6.86
N ARG A 181 14.10 -6.81 -7.71
CA ARG A 181 14.75 -6.73 -9.04
C ARG A 181 14.28 -5.55 -9.90
N ASN A 182 13.03 -5.14 -9.75
CA ASN A 182 12.43 -3.98 -10.43
C ASN A 182 12.66 -2.64 -9.70
N ASP A 183 13.55 -2.60 -8.71
CA ASP A 183 13.90 -1.43 -7.89
C ASP A 183 12.73 -0.84 -7.08
N ARG A 184 11.73 -1.68 -6.77
CA ARG A 184 10.60 -1.31 -5.90
C ARG A 184 10.93 -1.61 -4.45
N MET A 185 10.62 -0.69 -3.55
CA MET A 185 10.85 -0.89 -2.11
C MET A 185 9.94 -2.01 -1.58
N VAL A 186 10.54 -3.01 -0.97
CA VAL A 186 9.87 -4.16 -0.33
C VAL A 186 9.85 -4.00 1.20
N TYR A 187 10.93 -3.43 1.76
CA TYR A 187 11.06 -3.17 3.19
C TYR A 187 11.83 -1.87 3.43
N GLY A 188 11.50 -1.17 4.51
CA GLY A 188 12.21 0.02 4.96
C GLY A 188 12.19 0.12 6.48
N GLY A 189 13.35 0.33 7.08
CA GLY A 189 13.51 0.50 8.52
C GLY A 189 14.64 1.45 8.86
N TYR A 190 14.57 2.06 10.04
CA TYR A 190 15.64 2.89 10.57
C TYR A 190 15.83 2.63 12.06
N VAL A 191 17.03 2.94 12.56
CA VAL A 191 17.37 2.80 13.98
C VAL A 191 17.93 4.10 14.53
N GLY A 192 17.64 4.39 15.79
CA GLY A 192 18.30 5.48 16.51
C GLY A 192 19.80 5.23 16.71
N TRP A 193 20.58 6.27 17.03
CA TRP A 193 22.04 6.19 17.16
C TRP A 193 22.54 5.07 18.09
N ILE A 194 21.79 4.78 19.16
CA ILE A 194 22.14 3.75 20.16
C ILE A 194 22.14 2.33 19.55
N HIS A 195 21.40 2.11 18.45
CA HIS A 195 21.24 0.82 17.80
C HIS A 195 21.89 0.77 16.40
N SER A 196 22.64 1.81 16.02
CA SER A 196 23.36 1.90 14.73
C SER A 196 24.29 0.70 14.51
N GLU A 197 25.04 0.30 15.55
CA GLU A 197 25.93 -0.86 15.48
C GLU A 197 25.15 -2.17 15.27
N GLY A 198 24.02 -2.35 15.97
CA GLY A 198 23.16 -3.52 15.83
C GLY A 198 22.58 -3.64 14.41
N LEU A 199 22.19 -2.52 13.80
CA LEU A 199 21.74 -2.51 12.41
C LEU A 199 22.88 -2.85 11.44
N SER A 200 24.08 -2.30 11.66
CA SER A 200 25.24 -2.62 10.82
C SER A 200 25.57 -4.12 10.88
N GLN A 201 25.54 -4.73 12.07
CA GLN A 201 25.77 -6.16 12.24
C GLN A 201 24.71 -7.01 11.53
N ALA A 202 23.44 -6.60 11.57
CA ALA A 202 22.36 -7.28 10.86
C ALA A 202 22.54 -7.22 9.34
N ILE A 203 22.93 -6.05 8.80
CA ILE A 203 23.23 -5.87 7.38
C ILE A 203 24.42 -6.74 6.96
N ASP A 204 25.49 -6.76 7.75
CA ASP A 204 26.66 -7.59 7.47
C ASP A 204 26.32 -9.09 7.48
N ARG A 205 25.43 -9.51 8.39
CA ARG A 205 24.92 -10.88 8.45
C ARG A 205 24.09 -11.22 7.20
N ILE A 206 23.17 -10.36 6.80
CA ILE A 206 22.39 -10.51 5.57
C ILE A 206 23.32 -10.64 4.35
N ARG A 207 24.36 -9.80 4.27
CA ARG A 207 25.34 -9.86 3.19
C ARG A 207 26.14 -11.17 3.20
N LYS A 208 26.46 -11.70 4.38
CA LYS A 208 27.24 -12.94 4.49
C LYS A 208 26.41 -14.19 4.18
N ASP A 209 25.17 -14.23 4.67
CA ASP A 209 24.36 -15.45 4.67
C ASP A 209 23.50 -15.56 3.39
N LEU A 210 23.08 -14.41 2.82
CA LEU A 210 22.03 -14.32 1.80
C LEU A 210 22.48 -13.71 0.46
N THR A 211 23.74 -13.31 0.33
CA THR A 211 24.41 -13.00 -0.95
C THR A 211 25.01 -14.28 -1.54
#